data_AF-A0A2I4AM23-F1
#
_entry.id   AF-A0A2I4AM23-F1
#
_cell.length_a   1.000
_cell.length_b   1.000
_cell.length_c   1.000
_cell.angle_alpha   90.00
_cell.angle_beta   90.00
_cell.angle_gamma   90.00
#
_symmetry.space_group_name_H-M   'P 1'
#
loop_
_entity.id
_entity.type
_entity.pdbx_description
1 polymer ?
#
loop_
_entity_poly.entity_id
_entity_poly.type
_entity_poly.pdbx_seq_one_letter_code
_entity_poly.pdbx_strand_id
1 'polypeptide(L)'
;MAKVRKEQNIDTGGSASANMFLLLFISLFSLCSSADRNDKPIIGVLAQEAFQPKPNQSAYIAASYVKFLESAGARVVPVMINQTLDQYKTLFNSINGILYPGGGVSIISSGYQRAAKIFYELAIEANKRGDYFPVWGTCLGFEQLMYLSSRKTILAR
;
A
#
# COMPACT_ATOMS: atom_id res chain seq x y z
N MET A 1 -9.03 -62.42 -58.62
CA MET A 1 -8.50 -63.05 -57.38
C MET A 1 -8.21 -61.93 -56.38
N ALA A 2 -8.68 -62.10 -55.16
CA ALA A 2 -8.69 -61.11 -54.09
C ALA A 2 -7.47 -61.21 -53.14
N LYS A 3 -7.37 -60.21 -52.23
CA LYS A 3 -6.76 -60.24 -50.87
C LYS A 3 -5.23 -59.93 -50.81
N VAL A 4 -4.63 -59.13 -49.91
CA VAL A 4 -5.09 -58.31 -48.76
C VAL A 4 -3.96 -57.38 -48.25
N ARG A 5 -4.35 -56.28 -47.61
CA ARG A 5 -3.56 -55.27 -46.86
C ARG A 5 -3.01 -55.84 -45.54
N LYS A 6 -1.80 -55.43 -45.13
CA LYS A 6 -1.44 -55.31 -43.69
C LYS A 6 -0.72 -53.99 -43.43
N GLU A 7 -1.33 -53.19 -42.57
CA GLU A 7 -0.75 -52.04 -41.85
C GLU A 7 0.19 -52.54 -40.75
N GLN A 8 1.26 -51.79 -40.47
CA GLN A 8 2.08 -51.97 -39.27
C GLN A 8 1.91 -50.77 -38.32
N ASN A 9 1.71 -51.11 -37.05
CA ASN A 9 1.43 -50.26 -35.90
C ASN A 9 2.55 -49.26 -35.60
N ILE A 10 2.15 -48.04 -35.28
CA ILE A 10 2.96 -47.01 -34.63
C ILE A 10 2.83 -47.23 -33.12
N ASP A 11 3.95 -47.42 -32.44
CA ASP A 11 4.06 -47.51 -30.98
C ASP A 11 3.51 -46.24 -30.31
N THR A 12 2.43 -46.41 -29.54
CA THR A 12 1.82 -45.35 -28.71
C THR A 12 2.19 -45.59 -27.24
N GLY A 13 3.44 -45.29 -26.88
CA GLY A 13 4.00 -45.58 -25.55
C GLY A 13 4.73 -44.41 -24.90
N GLY A 14 4.12 -43.22 -24.80
CA GLY A 14 4.80 -42.05 -24.19
C GLY A 14 3.92 -40.92 -23.64
N SER A 15 2.58 -41.01 -23.73
CA SER A 15 1.68 -39.89 -23.41
C SER A 15 1.39 -39.72 -21.90
N ALA A 16 1.47 -40.78 -21.11
CA ALA A 16 0.99 -40.75 -19.73
C ALA A 16 1.91 -39.99 -18.74
N SER A 17 3.25 -40.07 -18.89
CA SER A 17 4.18 -39.43 -17.95
C SER A 17 4.27 -37.92 -18.15
N ALA A 18 4.29 -37.45 -19.39
CA ALA A 18 4.31 -36.03 -19.72
C ALA A 18 3.05 -35.30 -19.22
N ASN A 19 1.88 -35.93 -19.34
CA ASN A 19 0.62 -35.41 -18.82
C ASN A 19 0.59 -35.39 -17.28
N MET A 20 1.21 -36.37 -16.62
CA MET A 20 1.30 -36.40 -15.15
C MET A 20 2.23 -35.31 -14.60
N PHE A 21 3.36 -35.03 -15.26
CA PHE A 21 4.23 -33.91 -14.91
C PHE A 21 3.57 -32.55 -15.19
N LEU A 22 2.86 -32.41 -16.31
CA LEU A 22 2.14 -31.18 -16.65
C LEU A 22 1.02 -30.87 -15.65
N LEU A 23 0.28 -31.90 -15.21
CA LEU A 23 -0.76 -31.77 -14.18
C LEU A 23 -0.17 -31.44 -12.80
N LEU A 24 0.99 -32.01 -12.45
CA LEU A 24 1.75 -31.64 -11.25
C LEU A 24 2.20 -30.18 -11.31
N PHE A 25 2.74 -29.71 -12.44
CA PHE A 25 3.12 -28.31 -12.63
C PHE A 25 1.93 -27.35 -12.53
N ILE A 26 0.77 -27.68 -13.09
CA ILE A 26 -0.47 -26.88 -13.00
C ILE A 26 -0.99 -26.86 -11.55
N SER A 27 -0.93 -28.00 -10.84
CA SER A 27 -1.36 -28.09 -9.43
C SER A 27 -0.43 -27.30 -8.49
N LEU A 28 0.87 -27.26 -8.77
CA LEU A 28 1.82 -26.43 -8.02
C LEU A 28 1.66 -24.93 -8.33
N PHE A 29 1.26 -24.55 -9.55
CA PHE A 29 0.93 -23.16 -9.90
C PHE A 29 -0.37 -22.66 -9.27
N SER A 30 -1.34 -23.56 -8.99
CA SER A 30 -2.61 -23.19 -8.35
C SER A 30 -2.52 -23.02 -6.83
N LEU A 31 -1.36 -23.32 -6.23
CA LEU A 31 -1.02 -22.88 -4.88
C LEU A 31 -0.53 -21.42 -4.90
N CYS A 32 -1.17 -20.58 -5.71
CA CYS A 32 -0.96 -19.15 -5.65
C CYS A 32 -1.64 -18.68 -4.37
N SER A 33 -0.82 -18.36 -3.36
CA SER A 33 -1.26 -17.83 -2.07
C SER A 33 -2.34 -16.78 -2.30
N SER A 34 -3.58 -17.07 -1.89
CA SER A 34 -4.56 -16.00 -1.66
C SER A 34 -3.95 -15.14 -0.57
N ALA A 35 -3.38 -13.99 -0.95
CA ALA A 35 -2.98 -12.99 0.02
C ALA A 35 -4.22 -12.71 0.89
N ASP A 36 -4.07 -12.85 2.21
CA ASP A 36 -5.17 -12.66 3.14
C ASP A 36 -5.74 -11.24 2.95
N ARG A 37 -6.93 -11.17 2.36
CA ARG A 37 -7.51 -9.93 1.86
C ARG A 37 -8.24 -9.24 2.99
N ASN A 38 -7.83 -8.02 3.32
CA ASN A 38 -8.56 -7.18 4.28
C ASN A 38 -9.68 -6.37 3.59
N ASP A 39 -10.93 -6.80 3.75
CA ASP A 39 -12.12 -6.12 3.23
C ASP A 39 -12.67 -4.99 4.12
N LYS A 40 -12.02 -4.70 5.24
CA LYS A 40 -12.45 -3.65 6.19
C LYS A 40 -11.28 -2.71 6.55
N PRO A 41 -10.58 -2.12 5.56
CA PRO A 41 -9.37 -1.36 5.81
C PRO A 41 -9.65 -0.13 6.69
N ILE A 42 -8.69 0.18 7.55
CA ILE A 42 -8.62 1.41 8.34
C ILE A 42 -7.46 2.24 7.78
N ILE A 43 -7.75 3.44 7.29
CA ILE A 43 -6.75 4.33 6.69
C ILE A 43 -6.54 5.54 7.59
N GLY A 44 -5.27 5.81 7.91
CA GLY A 44 -4.90 7.03 8.62
C GLY A 44 -5.01 8.26 7.71
N VAL A 45 -5.56 9.37 8.22
CA VAL A 45 -5.48 10.67 7.54
C VAL A 45 -4.66 11.62 8.39
N LEU A 46 -3.57 12.12 7.84
CA LEU A 46 -2.65 12.99 8.56
C LEU A 46 -3.25 14.37 8.80
N ALA A 47 -3.33 14.77 10.07
CA ALA A 47 -3.71 16.12 10.46
C ALA A 47 -2.60 17.12 10.13
N GLN A 48 -2.96 18.39 10.02
CA GLN A 48 -2.01 19.49 9.83
C GLN A 48 -2.36 20.64 10.78
N GLU A 49 -1.41 21.55 11.00
CA GLU A 49 -1.60 22.72 11.85
C GLU A 49 -2.80 23.57 11.40
N ALA A 50 -3.60 24.00 12.37
CA ALA A 50 -4.58 25.04 12.12
C ALA A 50 -3.89 26.39 11.90
N PHE A 51 -4.40 27.20 10.99
CA PHE A 51 -3.85 28.53 10.70
C PHE A 51 -3.82 29.44 11.94
N GLN A 52 -4.85 29.37 12.78
CA GLN A 52 -4.94 30.05 14.06
C GLN A 52 -5.22 29.01 15.17
N PRO A 53 -4.17 28.41 15.74
CA PRO A 53 -4.34 27.36 16.73
C PRO A 53 -4.94 27.93 18.02
N LYS A 54 -5.98 27.27 18.55
CA LYS A 54 -6.53 27.54 19.88
C LYS A 54 -6.16 26.39 20.83
N PRO A 55 -6.22 26.58 22.16
CA PRO A 55 -6.12 25.47 23.10
C PRO A 55 -7.07 24.34 22.68
N ASN A 56 -6.56 23.12 22.57
CA ASN A 56 -7.28 21.93 22.09
C ASN A 56 -7.79 21.96 20.63
N GLN A 57 -7.41 22.96 19.83
CA GLN A 57 -7.71 23.06 18.39
C GLN A 57 -6.46 23.52 17.63
N SER A 58 -5.37 22.77 17.78
CA SER A 58 -4.08 23.07 17.16
C SER A 58 -3.90 22.43 15.79
N ALA A 59 -4.73 21.44 15.45
CA ALA A 59 -4.65 20.69 14.20
C ALA A 59 -6.04 20.38 13.63
N TYR A 60 -6.11 20.17 12.32
CA TYR A 60 -7.35 19.85 11.62
C TYR A 60 -7.12 18.84 10.48
N ILE A 61 -8.22 18.22 10.06
CA ILE A 61 -8.33 17.41 8.83
C ILE A 61 -9.57 17.92 8.08
N ALA A 62 -9.43 18.22 6.79
CA ALA A 62 -10.60 18.58 5.99
C ALA A 62 -11.51 17.36 5.79
N ALA A 63 -12.81 17.51 6.07
CA ALA A 63 -13.78 16.42 6.05
C ALA A 63 -13.91 15.74 4.66
N SER A 64 -13.57 16.44 3.58
CA SER A 64 -13.56 15.90 2.22
C SER A 64 -12.62 14.70 2.07
N TYR A 65 -11.47 14.67 2.74
CA TYR A 65 -10.57 13.51 2.72
C TYR A 65 -11.14 12.30 3.44
N VAL A 66 -11.88 12.53 4.54
CA VAL A 66 -12.59 11.47 5.25
C VAL A 66 -13.66 10.86 4.34
N LYS A 67 -14.48 11.71 3.72
CA LYS A 67 -15.55 11.26 2.82
C LYS A 67 -15.02 10.58 1.56
N PHE A 68 -13.88 11.04 1.03
CA PHE A 68 -13.20 10.38 -0.08
C PHE A 68 -12.87 8.92 0.26
N LEU A 69 -12.24 8.66 1.40
CA LEU A 69 -11.88 7.29 1.82
C LEU A 69 -13.10 6.44 2.21
N GLU A 70 -14.07 7.01 2.92
CA GLU A 70 -15.32 6.32 3.28
C GLU A 70 -16.12 5.90 2.04
N SER A 71 -16.15 6.75 1.00
CA SER A 71 -16.83 6.42 -0.26
C SER A 71 -16.22 5.22 -1.00
N ALA A 72 -14.96 4.90 -0.71
CA ALA A 72 -14.25 3.72 -1.23
C ALA A 72 -14.36 2.50 -0.29
N GLY A 73 -15.15 2.58 0.80
CA GLY A 73 -15.38 1.49 1.74
C GLY A 73 -14.35 1.39 2.88
N ALA A 74 -13.47 2.38 3.05
CA ALA A 74 -12.51 2.41 4.15
C ALA A 74 -13.08 3.10 5.40
N ARG A 75 -12.62 2.69 6.58
CA ARG A 75 -12.79 3.46 7.82
C ARG A 75 -11.59 4.41 7.98
N VAL A 76 -11.80 5.54 8.63
CA VAL A 76 -10.76 6.57 8.80
C VAL A 76 -10.39 6.74 10.26
N VAL A 77 -9.09 6.86 10.53
CA VAL A 77 -8.56 7.27 11.84
C VAL A 77 -7.73 8.54 11.66
N PRO A 78 -7.93 9.57 12.51
CA PRO A 78 -7.08 10.76 12.47
C PRO A 78 -5.67 10.44 12.96
N VAL A 79 -4.66 10.78 12.16
CA VAL A 79 -3.25 10.72 12.58
C VAL A 79 -2.87 12.12 13.05
N MET A 80 -2.91 12.34 14.36
CA MET A 80 -2.61 13.64 14.96
C MET A 80 -1.12 13.98 14.83
N ILE A 81 -0.81 15.25 14.63
CA ILE A 81 0.57 15.74 14.65
C ILE A 81 1.11 15.83 16.09
N ASN A 82 2.43 15.98 16.20
CA ASN A 82 3.15 16.18 17.47
C ASN A 82 2.95 15.06 18.51
N GLN A 83 2.71 13.83 18.06
CA GLN A 83 2.74 12.64 18.92
C GLN A 83 4.17 12.10 19.07
N THR A 84 4.38 11.23 20.05
CA THR A 84 5.65 10.54 20.24
C THR A 84 5.88 9.47 19.17
N LEU A 85 7.15 9.08 18.97
CA LEU A 85 7.49 8.01 18.03
C LEU A 85 6.78 6.70 18.37
N ASP A 86 6.66 6.36 19.66
CA ASP A 86 6.00 5.12 20.09
C ASP A 86 4.51 5.14 19.78
N GLN A 87 3.84 6.27 20.01
CA GLN A 87 2.44 6.45 19.63
C GLN A 87 2.23 6.27 18.13
N TYR A 88 3.13 6.83 17.30
CA TYR A 88 3.07 6.62 15.86
C TYR A 88 3.31 5.17 15.45
N LYS A 89 4.27 4.47 16.07
CA LYS A 89 4.50 3.04 15.80
C LYS A 89 3.29 2.19 16.17
N THR A 90 2.69 2.43 17.34
CA THR A 90 1.46 1.76 17.76
C THR A 90 0.33 1.99 16.76
N LEU A 91 0.14 3.24 16.32
CA LEU A 91 -0.90 3.58 15.35
C LEU A 91 -0.61 2.95 13.97
N PHE A 92 0.64 3.03 13.50
CA PHE A 92 1.08 2.42 12.23
C PHE A 92 0.74 0.93 12.17
N ASN A 93 1.05 0.19 13.24
CA ASN A 93 0.75 -1.24 13.34
C ASN A 93 -0.76 -1.55 13.48
N SER A 94 -1.61 -0.53 13.66
CA SER A 94 -3.06 -0.67 13.84
C SER A 94 -3.88 -0.24 12.62
N ILE A 95 -3.24 0.31 11.58
CA ILE A 95 -3.89 0.79 10.35
C ILE A 95 -3.31 0.11 9.12
N ASN A 96 -4.01 0.21 7.98
CA ASN A 96 -3.69 -0.50 6.75
C ASN A 96 -3.07 0.39 5.66
N GLY A 97 -2.84 1.67 5.96
CA GLY A 97 -2.31 2.65 5.02
C GLY A 97 -2.49 4.07 5.54
N ILE A 98 -1.90 5.04 4.86
CA ILE A 98 -1.99 6.44 5.25
C ILE A 98 -2.15 7.38 4.06
N LEU A 99 -2.98 8.41 4.25
CA LEU A 99 -3.17 9.53 3.33
C LEU A 99 -2.56 10.81 3.91
N TYR A 100 -1.72 11.45 3.11
CA TYR A 100 -1.16 12.78 3.31
C TYR A 100 -2.03 13.79 2.54
N PRO A 101 -2.92 14.55 3.22
CA PRO A 101 -3.83 15.46 2.55
C PRO A 101 -3.13 16.69 1.97
N GLY A 102 -3.88 17.46 1.18
CA GLY A 102 -3.48 18.80 0.75
C GLY A 102 -3.50 19.78 1.92
N GLY A 103 -2.87 20.94 1.75
CA GLY A 103 -2.70 21.89 2.84
C GLY A 103 -1.76 23.04 2.48
N GLY A 104 -1.42 23.84 3.49
CA GLY A 104 -0.56 25.02 3.33
C GLY A 104 0.53 25.15 4.41
N VAL A 105 0.84 24.06 5.11
CA VAL A 105 1.89 24.05 6.14
C VAL A 105 3.26 23.76 5.53
N SER A 106 4.33 24.10 6.25
CA SER A 106 5.71 23.92 5.77
C SER A 106 6.03 22.43 5.53
N ILE A 107 6.51 22.07 4.33
CA ILE A 107 6.99 20.71 3.99
C ILE A 107 8.38 20.39 4.56
N ILE A 108 9.00 21.35 5.26
CA ILE A 108 10.35 21.24 5.84
C ILE A 108 10.28 21.32 7.37
N SER A 109 9.42 22.16 7.92
CA SER A 109 9.42 22.56 9.32
C SER A 109 8.00 22.65 9.90
N SER A 110 7.30 21.52 9.93
CA SER A 110 5.97 21.38 10.54
C SER A 110 5.81 20.04 11.28
N GLY A 111 4.83 19.96 12.18
CA GLY A 111 4.36 18.72 12.77
C GLY A 111 3.80 17.75 11.73
N TYR A 112 3.16 18.28 10.68
CA TYR A 112 2.77 17.51 9.50
C TYR A 112 3.97 16.81 8.86
N GLN A 113 5.02 17.57 8.52
CA GLN A 113 6.24 17.04 7.91
C GLN A 113 6.90 15.98 8.78
N ARG A 114 7.02 16.23 10.09
CA ARG A 114 7.64 15.28 11.04
C ARG A 114 6.89 13.96 11.10
N ALA A 115 5.56 14.02 11.21
CA ALA A 115 4.71 12.84 11.23
C ALA A 115 4.77 12.08 9.88
N ALA A 116 4.66 12.80 8.76
CA ALA A 116 4.76 12.23 7.42
C ALA A 116 6.10 11.51 7.20
N LYS A 117 7.22 12.08 7.66
CA LYS A 117 8.54 11.44 7.58
C LYS A 117 8.58 10.12 8.34
N ILE A 118 8.05 10.09 9.57
CA ILE A 118 8.02 8.87 10.39
C ILE A 118 7.20 7.78 9.70
N PHE A 119 5.98 8.07 9.26
CA PHE A 119 5.14 7.09 8.56
C PHE A 119 5.73 6.63 7.23
N TYR A 120 6.41 7.52 6.51
CA TYR A 120 7.11 7.18 5.27
C TYR A 120 8.26 6.20 5.52
N GLU A 121 9.08 6.42 6.55
CA GLU A 121 10.17 5.52 6.93
C GLU A 121 9.64 4.16 7.38
N LEU A 122 8.61 4.14 8.25
CA LEU A 122 7.95 2.91 8.68
C LEU A 122 7.34 2.14 7.50
N ALA A 123 6.71 2.83 6.56
CA ALA A 123 6.16 2.21 5.36
C ALA A 123 7.25 1.60 4.47
N ILE A 124 8.40 2.26 4.29
CA ILE A 124 9.53 1.69 3.55
C ILE A 124 10.03 0.41 4.22
N GLU A 125 10.20 0.43 5.54
CA GLU A 125 10.64 -0.74 6.32
C GLU A 125 9.65 -1.90 6.21
N ALA A 126 8.34 -1.63 6.34
CA ALA A 126 7.29 -2.62 6.20
C ALA A 126 7.27 -3.23 4.79
N ASN A 127 7.25 -2.39 3.76
CA ASN A 127 7.21 -2.88 2.37
C ASN A 127 8.47 -3.71 2.03
N LYS A 128 9.65 -3.35 2.54
CA LYS A 128 10.89 -4.14 2.33
C LYS A 128 10.85 -5.54 2.94
N ARG A 129 10.10 -5.75 4.03
CA ARG A 129 9.92 -7.06 4.67
C ARG A 129 8.70 -7.83 4.16
N GLY A 130 8.03 -7.34 3.10
CA GLY A 130 6.84 -7.98 2.52
C GLY A 130 5.52 -7.64 3.22
N ASP A 131 5.53 -6.68 4.15
CA ASP A 131 4.35 -6.17 4.86
C ASP A 131 3.85 -4.93 4.12
N TYR A 132 2.90 -5.12 3.21
CA TYR A 132 2.48 -4.05 2.29
C TYR A 132 1.77 -2.92 3.03
N PHE A 133 2.32 -1.71 2.93
CA PHE A 133 1.76 -0.51 3.54
C PHE A 133 1.70 0.64 2.51
N PRO A 134 0.52 0.96 1.95
CA PRO A 134 0.36 2.02 0.96
C PRO A 134 0.41 3.42 1.60
N VAL A 135 1.08 4.34 0.91
CA VAL A 135 1.15 5.76 1.26
C VAL A 135 0.62 6.57 0.08
N TRP A 136 -0.39 7.41 0.31
CA TRP A 136 -0.97 8.30 -0.69
C TRP A 136 -0.72 9.76 -0.34
N GLY A 137 -0.39 10.60 -1.34
CA GLY A 137 -0.22 12.04 -1.14
C GLY A 137 -1.02 12.88 -2.15
N THR A 138 -1.79 13.84 -1.65
CA THR A 138 -2.57 14.79 -2.47
C THR A 138 -2.04 16.21 -2.27
N CYS A 139 -1.74 16.95 -3.35
CA CYS A 139 -1.26 18.34 -3.28
C CYS A 139 -0.05 18.48 -2.35
N LEU A 140 -0.19 19.12 -1.18
CA LEU A 140 0.85 19.18 -0.14
C LEU A 140 1.42 17.80 0.21
N GLY A 141 0.58 16.77 0.29
CA GLY A 141 1.04 15.39 0.50
C GLY A 141 1.90 14.85 -0.64
N PHE A 142 1.62 15.24 -1.89
CA PHE A 142 2.46 14.90 -3.03
C PHE A 142 3.81 15.62 -2.96
N GLU A 143 3.81 16.92 -2.66
CA GLU A 143 5.04 17.70 -2.45
C GLU A 143 5.90 17.10 -1.34
N GLN A 144 5.27 16.68 -0.24
CA GLN A 144 5.95 16.04 0.88
C GLN A 144 6.59 14.71 0.48
N LEU A 145 5.90 13.86 -0.28
CA LEU A 145 6.44 12.60 -0.80
C LEU A 145 7.63 12.83 -1.73
N MET A 146 7.53 13.81 -2.63
CA MET A 146 8.62 14.19 -3.52
C MET A 146 9.84 14.65 -2.73
N TYR A 147 9.64 15.50 -1.73
CA TYR A 147 10.71 15.98 -0.85
C TYR A 147 11.38 14.85 -0.05
N LEU A 148 10.59 13.93 0.52
CA LEU A 148 11.11 12.79 1.28
C LEU A 148 11.89 11.82 0.38
N SER A 149 11.39 11.56 -0.83
CA SER A 149 12.04 10.64 -1.77
C SER A 149 13.34 11.20 -2.36
N SER A 150 13.38 12.49 -2.68
CA SER A 150 14.58 13.12 -3.27
C SER A 150 15.69 13.34 -2.24
N ARG A 151 15.33 13.46 -0.95
CA ARG A 151 16.20 13.90 0.15
C ARG A 151 16.87 15.26 -0.12
N LYS A 152 16.35 16.04 -1.06
CA LYS A 152 16.93 17.31 -1.55
C LYS A 152 15.84 18.26 -2.07
N THR A 153 15.96 19.54 -1.77
CA THR A 153 15.19 20.60 -2.46
C THR A 153 15.83 20.85 -3.82
N ILE A 154 15.42 20.08 -4.82
CA ILE A 154 16.01 20.13 -6.17
C ILE A 154 15.44 21.26 -7.03
N LEU A 155 14.23 21.74 -6.71
CA LEU A 155 13.59 22.89 -7.32
C LEU A 155 13.55 24.03 -6.29
N ALA A 156 14.71 24.62 -6.02
CA ALA A 156 14.78 25.87 -5.27
C ALA A 156 14.46 27.02 -6.24
N ARG A 157 13.58 27.94 -5.83
CA ARG A 157 13.26 29.15 -6.59
C ARG A 157 14.35 30.20 -6.43
#